data_AF-A0A929D526-F1
#
_entry.id   AF-A0A929D526-F1
#
_cell.length_a   1.000
_cell.length_b   1.000
_cell.length_c   1.000
_cell.angle_alpha   90.00
_cell.angle_beta   90.00
_cell.angle_gamma   90.00
#
_symmetry.space_group_name_H-M   'P 1'
#
loop_
_entity.id
_entity.type
_entity.pdbx_description
1 polymer ?
#
loop_
_entity_poly.entity_id
_entity_poly.type
_entity_poly.pdbx_seq_one_letter_code
_entity_poly.pdbx_strand_id
1 'polypeptide(L)' 'LIASLPSLEEKGVFQGIAGFPPSLLDLPPGCVFHPRCPYAMDRCAVEEPVLRPVGLNHQAACHLLEEHQ' A
#
# COMPACT_ATOMS: atom_id res chain seq x y z
N LEU A 1 24.58 5.88 10.24
CA LEU A 1 23.93 4.61 9.81
C LEU A 1 23.36 3.77 10.96
N ILE A 2 23.54 4.12 12.26
CA ILE A 2 23.02 3.33 13.41
C ILE A 2 21.69 3.87 13.99
N ALA A 3 21.24 5.06 13.57
CA ALA A 3 20.08 5.74 14.18
C ALA A 3 18.69 5.20 13.78
N SER A 4 18.60 4.16 12.94
CA SER A 4 17.33 3.56 12.49
C SER A 4 16.92 2.30 13.25
N LEU A 5 17.69 1.90 14.27
CA LEU A 5 17.36 0.74 15.09
C LEU A 5 16.44 1.18 16.24
N PRO A 6 15.17 0.74 16.28
CA PRO A 6 14.31 1.01 17.43
C PRO A 6 14.91 0.36 18.69
N SER A 7 14.92 1.10 19.80
CA SER A 7 15.36 0.58 21.10
C SER A 7 14.43 -0.55 21.54
N LEU A 8 15.01 -1.67 21.98
CA LEU A 8 14.28 -2.84 22.46
C LEU A 8 13.69 -2.66 23.89
N GLU A 9 13.95 -1.52 24.54
CA GLU A 9 13.53 -1.27 25.93
C GLU A 9 12.05 -0.89 26.05
N GLU A 10 11.44 -0.36 24.99
CA GLU A 10 10.00 -0.07 24.95
C GLU A 10 9.27 -1.14 24.13
N LYS A 11 8.74 -2.16 24.81
CA LYS A 11 7.82 -3.15 24.20
C LYS A 11 6.46 -2.49 23.91
N GLY A 12 6.43 -1.58 22.96
CA GLY A 12 5.19 -1.23 22.27
C GLY A 12 4.64 -2.47 21.56
N VAL A 13 3.33 -2.61 21.51
CA VAL A 13 2.69 -3.68 20.74
C VAL A 13 3.02 -3.41 19.27
N PHE A 14 4.00 -4.12 18.72
CA PHE A 14 4.32 -4.09 17.31
C PHE A 14 3.14 -4.67 16.53
N GLN A 15 2.23 -3.81 16.08
CA GLN A 15 1.30 -4.17 15.04
C GLN A 15 2.07 -4.19 13.72
N GLY A 16 2.76 -5.30 13.47
CA GLY A 16 3.30 -5.58 12.14
C GLY A 16 2.16 -5.55 11.13
N ILE A 17 2.41 -5.00 9.94
CA ILE A 17 1.43 -5.02 8.85
C ILE A 17 1.11 -6.49 8.57
N ALA A 18 -0.15 -6.89 8.73
CA ALA A 18 -0.57 -8.26 8.46
C ALA A 18 -0.25 -8.66 7.01
N GLY A 19 0.12 -9.92 6.83
CA GLY A 19 0.38 -10.53 5.52
C GLY A 19 1.86 -10.55 5.10
N PHE A 20 2.19 -11.49 4.23
CA PHE A 20 3.50 -11.60 3.59
C PHE A 20 3.57 -10.65 2.39
N PRO A 21 4.74 -10.04 2.10
CA PRO A 21 4.93 -9.36 0.83
C PRO A 21 4.68 -10.38 -0.30
N PRO A 22 3.91 -10.01 -1.35
CA PRO A 22 3.65 -10.91 -2.45
C PRO A 22 4.97 -11.30 -3.12
N SER A 23 5.04 -12.53 -3.62
CA SER A 23 6.15 -12.97 -4.46
C SER A 23 6.23 -12.05 -5.68
N LEU A 24 7.41 -11.49 -5.97
CA LEU A 24 7.63 -10.66 -7.16
C LEU A 24 7.48 -11.46 -8.48
N LEU A 25 7.38 -12.78 -8.40
CA LEU A 25 7.17 -13.68 -9.54
C LEU A 25 5.69 -13.78 -9.96
N ASP A 26 4.76 -13.58 -9.01
CA ASP A 26 3.32 -13.71 -9.22
C ASP A 26 2.62 -12.44 -8.71
N LEU A 27 2.79 -11.34 -9.44
CA LEU A 27 2.06 -10.12 -9.15
C LEU A 27 0.56 -10.36 -9.38
N PRO A 28 -0.29 -9.98 -8.42
CA PRO A 28 -1.73 -10.07 -8.64
C PRO A 28 -2.16 -9.09 -9.74
N PRO A 29 -3.21 -9.43 -10.51
CA PRO A 29 -3.76 -8.52 -11.52
C PRO A 29 -4.31 -7.24 -10.88
N GLY A 30 -4.31 -6.15 -11.65
CA GLY A 30 -4.78 -4.84 -11.20
C GLY A 30 -3.84 -4.17 -10.20
N CYS A 31 -4.38 -3.66 -9.10
CA CYS A 31 -3.60 -2.96 -8.07
C CYS A 31 -2.79 -3.96 -7.23
N VAL A 32 -1.46 -3.94 -7.35
CA VAL A 32 -0.55 -4.83 -6.60
C VAL A 32 -0.71 -4.79 -5.07
N PHE A 33 -1.31 -3.72 -4.54
CA PHE A 33 -1.57 -3.55 -3.11
C PHE A 33 -2.94 -4.11 -2.66
N HIS A 34 -3.84 -4.46 -3.58
CA HIS A 34 -5.19 -4.93 -3.25
C HIS A 34 -5.24 -6.12 -2.27
N PRO A 35 -4.29 -7.09 -2.26
CA PRO A 35 -4.34 -8.20 -1.29
C PRO A 35 -4.08 -7.77 0.16
N ARG A 36 -3.53 -6.57 0.36
CA ARG A 36 -3.15 -6.04 1.69
C ARG A 36 -3.81 -4.70 2.00
N CYS A 37 -4.56 -4.13 1.07
CA CYS A 37 -5.20 -2.83 1.24
C CYS A 37 -6.50 -2.99 2.04
N PRO A 38 -6.67 -2.28 3.19
CA PRO A 38 -7.92 -2.34 3.96
C PRO A 38 -9.10 -1.64 3.25
N TYR A 39 -8.82 -0.86 2.20
CA TYR A 39 -9.80 -0.18 1.35
C TYR A 39 -9.90 -0.82 -0.05
N ALA A 40 -9.51 -2.10 -0.19
CA ALA A 40 -9.62 -2.80 -1.46
C ALA A 40 -11.09 -2.93 -1.89
N MET A 41 -11.34 -2.73 -3.18
CA MET A 41 -12.65 -2.86 -3.84
C MET A 41 -12.53 -3.84 -5.00
N ASP A 42 -13.65 -4.30 -5.54
CA ASP A 42 -13.66 -5.30 -6.62
C ASP A 42 -12.82 -4.86 -7.84
N ARG A 43 -12.90 -3.56 -8.19
CA ARG A 43 -12.11 -2.96 -9.28
C ARG A 43 -10.60 -3.05 -9.04
N CYS A 44 -10.15 -3.02 -7.78
CA CYS A 44 -8.72 -3.08 -7.43
C CYS A 44 -8.06 -4.41 -7.80
N ALA A 45 -8.82 -5.51 -7.92
CA ALA A 45 -8.30 -6.82 -8.29
C ALA A 45 -8.26 -7.06 -9.81
N VAL A 46 -8.83 -6.15 -10.61
CA VAL A 46 -9.01 -6.34 -12.06
C VAL A 46 -8.32 -5.24 -12.86
N GLU A 47 -8.34 -4.00 -12.36
CA GLU A 47 -7.84 -2.83 -13.08
C GLU A 47 -6.66 -2.16 -12.37
N GLU A 48 -5.63 -1.80 -13.14
CA GLU A 48 -4.52 -1.00 -12.65
C GLU A 48 -4.96 0.47 -12.45
N PRO A 49 -4.72 1.06 -11.26
CA PRO A 49 -5.11 2.44 -11.02
C PRO A 49 -4.25 3.42 -11.82
N VAL A 50 -4.87 4.46 -12.35
CA VAL A 50 -4.17 5.52 -13.08
C VAL A 50 -3.38 6.41 -12.11
N LEU A 51 -2.14 6.73 -12.48
CA LEU A 51 -1.30 7.67 -11.72
C LEU A 51 -1.86 9.10 -11.85
N ARG A 52 -2.24 9.70 -10.71
CA ARG A 52 -2.82 11.04 -10.63
C ARG A 52 -2.02 11.97 -9.74
N PRO A 53 -2.00 13.28 -10.02
CA PRO A 53 -1.46 14.27 -9.09
C PRO A 53 -2.37 14.38 -7.86
N VAL A 54 -1.77 14.36 -6.66
CA VAL A 54 -2.46 14.54 -5.37
C VAL A 54 -1.91 15.73 -4.57
N GLY A 55 -1.01 16.50 -5.18
CA GLY A 55 -0.39 17.69 -4.61
C GLY A 55 0.66 18.25 -5.55
N LEU A 56 1.32 19.35 -5.15
CA LEU A 56 2.24 20.09 -6.02
C LEU A 56 3.37 19.23 -6.62
N ASN A 57 3.93 18.30 -5.84
CA ASN A 57 5.00 17.39 -6.24
C ASN A 57 4.70 15.93 -5.85
N HIS A 58 3.43 15.56 -5.70
CA HIS A 58 3.02 14.23 -5.26
C HIS A 58 2.07 13.60 -6.27
N GLN A 59 2.30 12.32 -6.54
CA GLN A 59 1.45 11.50 -7.39
C GLN A 59 1.08 10.21 -6.67
N ALA A 60 -0.11 9.71 -6.94
CA ALA A 60 -0.59 8.46 -6.40
C ALA A 60 -1.45 7.73 -7.44
N ALA A 61 -1.32 6.41 -7.49
CA ALA A 61 -2.14 5.53 -8.32
C ALA A 61 -3.09 4.76 -7.39
N CYS A 62 -4.31 5.29 -7.23
CA CYS A 62 -5.34 4.68 -6.38
C CYS A 62 -6.74 4.96 -6.95
N HIS A 63 -7.59 3.93 -6.98
CA HIS A 63 -8.98 4.03 -7.43
C HIS A 63 -9.84 4.91 -6.52
N LEU A 64 -9.54 4.98 -5.21
CA LEU A 64 -10.24 5.86 -4.26
C LEU A 64 -10.11 7.35 -4.60
N LEU A 65 -9.08 7.73 -5.36
CA LEU A 65 -8.92 9.12 -5.79
C LEU A 65 -9.94 9.53 -6.84
N GLU A 66 -10.64 8.58 -7.48
CA GLU A 66 -11.71 8.84 -8.44
C GLU A 66 -13.06 9.00 -7.73
N GLU A 67 -13.27 8.27 -6.63
CA GLU A 67 -14.53 8.25 -5.88
C GLU A 67 -14.74 9.47 -4.99
N HIS A 68 -13.66 10.22 -4.71
CA HIS A 68 -13.67 11.37 -3.81
C HIS A 68 -13.28 12.70 -4.48
N GLN A 69 -13.49 12.82 -5.80
CA GLN A 69 -13.35 14.09 -6.51
C GLN A 69 -14.61 14.96 -6.43
#